data_AF-A0A7D5P7G5-F1
#
_entry.id   AF-A0A7D5P7G5-F1
#
_cell.length_a   1.000
_cell.length_b   1.000
_cell.length_c   1.000
_cell.angle_alpha   90.00
_cell.angle_beta   90.00
_cell.angle_gamma   90.00
#
_symmetry.space_group_name_H-M   'P 1'
#
loop_
_entity.id
_entity.type
_entity.pdbx_description
1 polymer ?
#
loop_
_entity_poly.entity_id
_entity_poly.type
_entity_poly.pdbx_seq_one_letter_code
_entity_poly.pdbx_strand_id
1 'polypeptide(L)'
;MRRVVWYVIPSDKSLLSAVGRGASGSDGGRSPVVSVDTVTADGRRIEATVSYSDALRPFFDESPFYAEYGVDVSDLPESVLTIPVLAHVCPVAWAAGADVRVSTADRRFLDSLETVGRVLSEMYPFMEGGRVLVERAPEWNEQAPSGTDGADDPAAVGDPGGAGGPAGADGTGSPDGTGGPGGTGMLFTGGVDSLATYVRHREEDPTLINVRGWLVGVDDDERWAHTRRRIAGYADRFGVDAQFVRSNMLEFLDTAMLDAHYKPRHDGAWYSAVGCGLGLTGLCAPLAVAEGMDRLYLAATHWEGFPTAERFEGWDGGAIPWGSDPAIDDEIAWAGTEVAHDAFEITRQERVETVAEFLRERSLDLPIRACEVSATGSNCDRCEKCARTALGLALAGADPNDHGFDVDAATFGRARREIEAGNWLVDFHVLAYWLDLQASVDPDASYPVAGVDAVADWLRTADLRAAAARSGPPVSDRVVRAAARAVPAPVYARLSPAYDTVRELTPRS
;
A
#
# COMPACT_ATOMS: atom_id res chain seq x y z
N MET A 1 -0.05 -5.31 30.53
CA MET A 1 0.58 -3.97 30.50
C MET A 1 1.10 -3.82 29.09
N ARG A 2 0.49 -2.95 28.27
CA ARG A 2 0.93 -2.77 26.87
C ARG A 2 2.39 -2.34 26.86
N ARG A 3 3.19 -2.92 25.99
CA ARG A 3 4.56 -2.45 25.80
C ARG A 3 4.48 -1.31 24.83
N VAL A 4 4.98 -0.16 25.24
CA VAL A 4 5.04 0.94 24.31
C VAL A 4 6.13 0.63 23.28
N VAL A 5 5.84 0.98 22.03
CA VAL A 5 6.78 0.86 20.93
C VAL A 5 7.78 2.00 21.06
N TRP A 6 9.06 1.65 21.10
CA TRP A 6 10.18 2.57 21.05
C TRP A 6 11.38 1.79 20.54
N TYR A 7 12.33 2.47 19.92
CA TYR A 7 13.60 1.85 19.56
C TYR A 7 14.67 2.09 20.63
N VAL A 8 15.66 1.21 20.68
CA VAL A 8 16.81 1.34 21.57
C VAL A 8 18.08 1.20 20.74
N ILE A 9 18.95 2.21 20.82
CA ILE A 9 20.34 2.15 20.34
C ILE A 9 21.22 1.86 21.57
N PRO A 10 21.75 0.64 21.73
CA PRO A 10 22.55 0.31 22.90
C PRO A 10 23.85 1.11 22.91
N SER A 11 24.21 1.68 24.06
CA SER A 11 25.50 2.33 24.30
C SER A 11 26.67 1.34 24.43
N ASP A 12 26.38 0.03 24.53
CA ASP A 12 27.37 -1.07 24.58
C ASP A 12 26.90 -2.27 23.73
N LYS A 13 27.73 -2.70 22.78
CA LYS A 13 27.48 -3.84 21.87
C LYS A 13 27.34 -5.19 22.62
N SER A 14 27.81 -5.27 23.88
CA SER A 14 27.74 -6.48 24.69
C SER A 14 26.31 -6.92 25.03
N LEU A 15 25.36 -5.99 25.13
CA LEU A 15 23.94 -6.26 25.46
C LEU A 15 23.21 -7.09 24.38
N LEU A 16 23.63 -6.99 23.13
CA LEU A 16 23.06 -7.77 22.01
C LEU A 16 23.70 -9.16 21.91
N SER A 17 25.01 -9.25 22.17
CA SER A 17 25.76 -10.51 22.15
C SER A 17 25.41 -11.46 23.32
N ALA A 18 24.96 -10.93 24.46
CA ALA A 18 24.67 -11.71 25.67
C ALA A 18 23.40 -12.59 25.60
N VAL A 19 22.67 -12.56 24.48
CA VAL A 19 21.52 -13.45 24.21
C VAL A 19 21.71 -14.27 22.93
N GLY A 20 22.86 -14.14 22.26
CA GLY A 20 23.23 -14.92 21.09
C GLY A 20 23.90 -16.24 21.49
N ARG A 21 23.11 -17.30 21.70
CA ARG A 21 23.42 -18.72 21.46
C ARG A 21 22.31 -19.58 22.07
N GLY A 22 21.54 -20.25 21.21
CA GLY A 22 20.62 -21.32 21.58
C GLY A 22 19.15 -20.94 21.56
N ALA A 23 18.54 -20.88 20.37
CA ALA A 23 17.10 -21.06 20.22
C ALA A 23 16.77 -22.55 20.36
N SER A 24 16.86 -23.07 21.59
CA SER A 24 16.26 -24.34 21.98
C SER A 24 16.10 -24.32 23.50
N GLY A 25 14.94 -23.90 23.98
CA GLY A 25 14.66 -23.88 25.41
C GLY A 25 13.30 -23.31 25.73
N SER A 26 12.37 -24.19 26.11
CA SER A 26 11.22 -23.83 26.93
C SER A 26 11.71 -23.45 28.34
N ASP A 27 11.78 -22.16 28.68
CA ASP A 27 11.45 -21.62 30.02
C ASP A 27 11.73 -20.10 30.15
N GLY A 28 10.81 -19.38 30.82
CA GLY A 28 11.12 -18.19 31.63
C GLY A 28 11.08 -16.80 30.99
N GLY A 29 9.89 -16.20 30.85
CA GLY A 29 9.66 -14.74 30.98
C GLY A 29 10.35 -13.77 29.99
N ARG A 30 11.02 -14.26 28.94
CA ARG A 30 11.59 -13.40 27.88
C ARG A 30 10.57 -13.21 26.75
N SER A 31 10.49 -11.97 26.26
CA SER A 31 9.69 -11.61 25.08
C SER A 31 10.05 -12.49 23.89
N PRO A 32 9.08 -12.87 23.03
CA PRO A 32 9.40 -13.35 21.69
C PRO A 32 10.25 -12.30 20.94
N VAL A 33 11.06 -12.76 20.01
CA VAL A 33 11.96 -11.91 19.21
C VAL A 33 11.91 -12.33 17.75
N VAL A 34 11.93 -11.35 16.85
CA VAL A 34 12.31 -11.47 15.43
C VAL A 34 13.65 -10.79 15.21
N SER A 35 14.55 -11.39 14.45
CA SER A 35 15.84 -10.81 14.07
C SER A 35 15.96 -10.78 12.55
N VAL A 36 16.23 -9.61 11.99
CA VAL A 36 16.69 -9.48 10.60
C VAL A 36 18.17 -9.83 10.60
N ASP A 37 18.52 -11.01 10.10
CA ASP A 37 19.86 -11.58 10.25
C ASP A 37 20.83 -11.09 9.16
N THR A 38 20.34 -10.98 7.93
CA THR A 38 21.13 -10.48 6.79
C THR A 38 20.24 -9.63 5.89
N VAL A 39 20.83 -8.61 5.28
CA VAL A 39 20.24 -7.80 4.21
C VAL A 39 21.33 -7.62 3.16
N THR A 40 21.05 -8.01 1.93
CA THR A 40 21.99 -7.92 0.81
C THR A 40 21.29 -7.34 -0.41
N ALA A 41 22.03 -6.64 -1.25
CA ALA A 41 21.55 -6.14 -2.53
C ALA A 41 22.50 -6.58 -3.65
N ASP A 42 21.93 -7.09 -4.75
CA ASP A 42 22.64 -7.47 -5.97
C ASP A 42 21.91 -6.87 -7.18
N GLY A 43 22.53 -5.85 -7.78
CA GLY A 43 21.93 -5.01 -8.80
C GLY A 43 20.56 -4.48 -8.36
N ARG A 44 19.49 -5.01 -8.95
CA ARG A 44 18.11 -4.54 -8.73
C ARG A 44 17.34 -5.28 -7.66
N ARG A 45 17.98 -6.19 -6.91
CA ARG A 45 17.28 -7.09 -5.98
C ARG A 45 17.85 -6.95 -4.58
N ILE A 46 16.97 -6.82 -3.61
CA ILE A 46 17.25 -6.90 -2.17
C ILE A 46 16.75 -8.25 -1.68
N GLU A 47 17.56 -8.92 -0.86
CA GLU A 47 17.16 -10.12 -0.11
C GLU A 47 17.49 -9.96 1.37
N ALA A 48 16.57 -10.41 2.23
CA ALA A 48 16.74 -10.41 3.67
C ALA A 48 16.33 -11.76 4.29
N THR A 49 17.14 -12.26 5.22
CA THR A 49 16.81 -13.45 6.00
C THR A 49 16.36 -13.06 7.39
N VAL A 50 15.32 -13.73 7.90
CA VAL A 50 14.73 -13.42 9.20
C VAL A 50 14.67 -14.68 10.05
N SER A 51 15.17 -14.60 11.29
CA SER A 51 15.00 -15.63 12.31
C SER A 51 14.03 -15.16 13.38
N TYR A 52 13.29 -16.08 13.99
CA TYR A 52 12.26 -15.73 14.95
C TYR A 52 12.08 -16.80 16.02
N SER A 53 11.52 -16.39 17.16
CA SER A 53 11.15 -17.31 18.25
C SER A 53 9.99 -18.23 17.83
N ASP A 54 9.90 -19.44 18.38
CA ASP A 54 8.87 -20.43 18.03
C ASP A 54 7.43 -19.90 18.08
N ALA A 55 7.15 -18.94 18.98
CA ALA A 55 5.84 -18.30 19.11
C ALA A 55 5.39 -17.53 17.86
N LEU A 56 6.34 -17.11 17.01
CA LEU A 56 6.10 -16.32 15.80
C LEU A 56 6.11 -17.15 14.53
N ARG A 57 6.50 -18.43 14.63
CA ARG A 57 6.52 -19.37 13.50
C ARG A 57 5.22 -19.43 12.70
N PRO A 58 4.02 -19.32 13.30
CA PRO A 58 2.80 -19.32 12.53
C PRO A 58 2.61 -18.13 11.59
N PHE A 59 3.39 -17.05 11.71
CA PHE A 59 3.16 -15.79 10.98
C PHE A 59 4.17 -15.50 9.87
N PHE A 60 5.21 -16.33 9.75
CA PHE A 60 6.30 -16.14 8.79
C PHE A 60 6.52 -17.42 8.00
N ASP A 61 6.72 -17.28 6.70
CA ASP A 61 7.25 -18.36 5.88
C ASP A 61 8.76 -18.54 6.14
N GLU A 62 9.30 -19.71 5.82
CA GLU A 62 10.73 -20.00 5.98
C GLU A 62 11.58 -19.41 4.82
N SER A 63 10.95 -18.89 3.76
CA SER A 63 11.63 -18.26 2.63
C SER A 63 12.20 -16.89 2.99
N PRO A 64 13.35 -16.51 2.39
CA PRO A 64 13.87 -15.14 2.50
C PRO A 64 12.87 -14.11 1.97
N PHE A 65 12.81 -12.95 2.60
CA PHE A 65 12.13 -11.78 2.07
C PHE A 65 12.92 -11.23 0.87
N TYR A 66 12.24 -10.78 -0.19
CA TYR A 66 12.88 -10.04 -1.27
C TYR A 66 12.06 -8.86 -1.79
N ALA A 67 12.77 -7.91 -2.38
CA ALA A 67 12.21 -6.85 -3.23
C ALA A 67 13.06 -6.64 -4.49
N GLU A 68 12.43 -6.49 -5.65
CA GLU A 68 13.07 -6.22 -6.94
C GLU A 68 12.59 -4.89 -7.51
N TYR A 69 13.50 -4.16 -8.14
CA TYR A 69 13.33 -2.78 -8.60
C TYR A 69 13.56 -2.61 -10.10
N GLY A 70 13.12 -1.48 -10.66
CA GLY A 70 13.42 -1.08 -12.04
C GLY A 70 14.85 -0.55 -12.21
N VAL A 71 15.47 -0.10 -11.12
CA VAL A 71 16.81 0.52 -11.06
C VAL A 71 17.78 -0.31 -10.21
N ASP A 72 19.07 -0.05 -10.35
CA ASP A 72 20.10 -0.64 -9.48
C ASP A 72 19.99 -0.01 -8.08
N VAL A 73 20.03 -0.84 -7.04
CA VAL A 73 19.93 -0.44 -5.63
C VAL A 73 21.11 -0.96 -4.80
N SER A 74 22.10 -1.59 -5.44
CA SER A 74 23.20 -2.28 -4.76
C SER A 74 24.18 -1.35 -4.05
N ASP A 75 24.30 -0.10 -4.53
CA ASP A 75 25.14 0.94 -3.92
C ASP A 75 24.44 1.71 -2.79
N LEU A 76 23.18 1.42 -2.49
CA LEU A 76 22.45 2.11 -1.43
C LEU A 76 22.94 1.69 -0.04
N PRO A 77 22.89 2.60 0.96
CA PRO A 77 23.24 2.26 2.33
C PRO A 77 22.39 1.12 2.91
N GLU A 78 23.01 0.23 3.68
CA GLU A 78 22.34 -0.87 4.40
C GLU A 78 21.12 -0.39 5.22
N SER A 79 21.18 0.82 5.79
CA SER A 79 20.07 1.44 6.53
C SER A 79 18.81 1.63 5.69
N VAL A 80 18.96 1.94 4.39
CA VAL A 80 17.86 2.09 3.42
C VAL A 80 17.40 0.72 2.93
N LEU A 81 18.34 -0.17 2.60
CA LEU A 81 18.06 -1.53 2.12
C LEU A 81 17.26 -2.38 3.14
N THR A 82 17.36 -2.03 4.41
CA THR A 82 16.69 -2.72 5.53
C THR A 82 15.22 -2.31 5.70
N ILE A 83 14.82 -1.13 5.20
CA ILE A 83 13.46 -0.59 5.38
C ILE A 83 12.37 -1.55 4.89
N PRO A 84 12.45 -2.15 3.68
CA PRO A 84 11.44 -3.07 3.17
C PRO A 84 11.09 -4.21 4.14
N VAL A 85 12.10 -4.89 4.70
CA VAL A 85 11.86 -6.04 5.59
C VAL A 85 11.35 -5.59 6.96
N LEU A 86 11.85 -4.47 7.51
CA LEU A 86 11.36 -3.93 8.78
C LEU A 86 9.89 -3.51 8.69
N ALA A 87 9.50 -2.85 7.59
CA ALA A 87 8.12 -2.44 7.35
C ALA A 87 7.11 -3.61 7.41
N HIS A 88 7.55 -4.83 7.06
CA HIS A 88 6.73 -6.03 7.08
C HIS A 88 6.81 -6.80 8.41
N VAL A 89 7.99 -6.86 9.02
CA VAL A 89 8.23 -7.60 10.27
C VAL A 89 7.65 -6.88 11.48
N CYS A 90 7.78 -5.55 11.56
CA CYS A 90 7.42 -4.78 12.75
C CYS A 90 5.94 -4.93 13.15
N PRO A 91 4.95 -4.75 12.25
CA PRO A 91 3.55 -4.88 12.64
C PRO A 91 3.18 -6.28 13.16
N VAL A 92 3.77 -7.33 12.57
CA VAL A 92 3.56 -8.72 13.01
C VAL A 92 4.20 -8.95 14.39
N ALA A 93 5.42 -8.46 14.59
CA ALA A 93 6.10 -8.55 15.87
C ALA A 93 5.31 -7.85 16.98
N TRP A 94 4.82 -6.63 16.74
CA TRP A 94 4.05 -5.86 17.73
C TRP A 94 2.71 -6.50 18.06
N ALA A 95 2.03 -7.12 17.09
CA ALA A 95 0.78 -7.85 17.36
C ALA A 95 0.99 -9.11 18.20
N ALA A 96 2.22 -9.64 18.23
CA ALA A 96 2.61 -10.80 19.01
C ALA A 96 3.46 -10.47 20.25
N GLY A 97 3.57 -9.18 20.62
CA GLY A 97 4.31 -8.76 21.81
C GLY A 97 5.84 -8.91 21.70
N ALA A 98 6.35 -9.02 20.48
CA ALA A 98 7.73 -9.38 20.18
C ALA A 98 8.63 -8.16 19.97
N ASP A 99 9.89 -8.29 20.38
CA ASP A 99 10.93 -7.32 20.02
C ASP A 99 11.50 -7.64 18.63
N VAL A 100 11.91 -6.64 17.87
CA VAL A 100 12.61 -6.76 16.58
C VAL A 100 14.09 -6.42 16.79
N ARG A 101 15.00 -7.19 16.20
CA ARG A 101 16.45 -6.91 16.20
C ARG A 101 16.95 -6.72 14.78
N VAL A 102 17.85 -5.75 14.60
CA VAL A 102 18.44 -5.45 13.30
C VAL A 102 19.81 -4.79 13.46
N SER A 103 20.73 -5.06 12.52
CA SER A 103 22.09 -4.49 12.50
C SER A 103 22.08 -2.99 12.32
N THR A 104 21.49 -2.54 11.22
CA THR A 104 21.54 -1.15 10.77
C THR A 104 20.15 -0.75 10.29
N ALA A 105 19.63 0.40 10.71
CA ALA A 105 18.36 0.93 10.22
C ALA A 105 18.43 2.45 10.07
N ASP A 106 17.68 2.99 9.12
CA ASP A 106 17.61 4.44 8.90
C ASP A 106 17.04 5.14 10.16
N ARG A 107 17.72 6.21 10.60
CA ARG A 107 17.36 6.94 11.83
C ARG A 107 15.96 7.52 11.76
N ARG A 108 15.61 8.13 10.64
CA ARG A 108 14.31 8.79 10.43
C ARG A 108 13.19 7.76 10.35
N PHE A 109 13.44 6.63 9.69
CA PHE A 109 12.51 5.52 9.64
C PHE A 109 12.27 4.88 11.02
N LEU A 110 13.27 4.83 11.91
CA LEU A 110 13.07 4.36 13.28
C LEU A 110 12.14 5.28 14.08
N ASP A 111 12.25 6.59 13.91
CA ASP A 111 11.34 7.56 14.52
C ASP A 111 9.91 7.35 13.98
N SER A 112 9.76 7.10 12.67
CA SER A 112 8.47 6.69 12.08
C SER A 112 7.92 5.40 12.67
N LEU A 113 8.72 4.35 12.84
CA LEU A 113 8.27 3.08 13.42
C LEU A 113 7.78 3.24 14.87
N GLU A 114 8.38 4.14 15.65
CA GLU A 114 7.91 4.47 17.00
C GLU A 114 6.50 5.08 16.96
N THR A 115 6.29 6.10 16.13
CA THR A 115 4.98 6.73 15.98
C THR A 115 3.94 5.78 15.41
N VAL A 116 4.25 5.07 14.32
CA VAL A 116 3.35 4.12 13.67
C VAL A 116 2.96 3.00 14.63
N GLY A 117 3.91 2.44 15.39
CA GLY A 117 3.62 1.41 16.38
C GLY A 117 2.71 1.88 17.52
N ARG A 118 2.85 3.15 17.94
CA ARG A 118 1.93 3.79 18.90
C ARG A 118 0.53 3.91 18.31
N VAL A 119 0.40 4.45 17.10
CA VAL A 119 -0.89 4.65 16.42
C VAL A 119 -1.61 3.32 16.18
N LEU A 120 -0.90 2.29 15.70
CA LEU A 120 -1.45 0.95 15.55
C LEU A 120 -1.93 0.35 16.90
N SER A 121 -1.28 0.70 18.01
CA SER A 121 -1.69 0.28 19.35
C SER A 121 -2.91 1.04 19.90
N GLU A 122 -3.13 2.27 19.43
CA GLU A 122 -4.33 3.05 19.70
C GLU A 122 -5.51 2.48 18.89
N MET A 123 -5.30 2.25 17.59
CA MET A 123 -6.26 1.64 16.67
C MET A 123 -6.72 0.25 17.11
N TYR A 124 -5.78 -0.61 17.49
CA TYR A 124 -6.03 -2.04 17.68
C TYR A 124 -5.66 -2.51 19.08
N PRO A 125 -6.65 -2.86 19.93
CA PRO A 125 -6.37 -3.33 21.28
C PRO A 125 -5.56 -4.63 21.38
N PHE A 126 -5.47 -5.40 20.30
CA PHE A 126 -4.65 -6.61 20.23
C PHE A 126 -3.17 -6.35 19.94
N MET A 127 -2.81 -5.13 19.55
CA MET A 127 -1.41 -4.76 19.36
C MET A 127 -0.75 -4.70 20.74
N GLU A 128 0.09 -5.68 21.04
CA GLU A 128 0.76 -5.78 22.35
C GLU A 128 1.97 -4.84 22.46
N GLY A 129 2.50 -4.45 21.30
CA GLY A 129 3.69 -3.61 21.14
C GLY A 129 5.00 -4.41 21.23
N GLY A 130 6.12 -3.71 21.21
CA GLY A 130 7.44 -4.33 21.19
C GLY A 130 8.51 -3.31 20.83
N ARG A 131 9.78 -3.62 21.10
CA ARG A 131 10.89 -2.69 20.84
C ARG A 131 11.59 -3.02 19.53
N VAL A 132 12.13 -2.00 18.86
CA VAL A 132 13.08 -2.18 17.76
C VAL A 132 14.49 -1.95 18.29
N LEU A 133 15.29 -3.02 18.36
CA LEU A 133 16.66 -3.01 18.89
C LEU A 133 17.63 -2.91 17.72
N VAL A 134 18.36 -1.79 17.62
CA VAL A 134 19.21 -1.47 16.46
C VAL A 134 20.65 -1.28 16.91
N GLU A 135 21.61 -1.88 16.20
CA GLU A 135 23.03 -1.71 16.55
C GLU A 135 23.59 -0.36 16.08
N ARG A 136 23.17 0.10 14.89
CA ARG A 136 23.57 1.39 14.30
C ARG A 136 22.39 2.06 13.61
N ALA A 137 22.18 3.34 13.90
CA ALA A 137 21.20 4.17 13.22
C ALA A 137 21.90 5.41 12.62
N PRO A 138 22.51 5.29 11.43
CA PRO A 138 23.16 6.43 10.80
C PRO A 138 22.14 7.52 10.45
N GLU A 139 22.55 8.78 10.62
CA GLU A 139 21.81 9.91 10.07
C GLU A 139 22.04 9.98 8.55
N TRP A 140 21.00 10.39 7.83
CA TRP A 140 21.11 10.63 6.40
C TRP A 140 21.99 11.86 6.14
N ASN A 141 23.01 11.67 5.32
CA ASN A 141 23.80 12.77 4.78
C ASN A 141 23.53 12.81 3.28
N GLU A 142 22.89 13.89 2.79
CA GLU A 142 22.56 14.11 1.37
C GLU A 142 23.76 13.98 0.41
N GLN A 143 24.98 13.96 0.94
CA GLN A 143 26.24 13.98 0.20
C GLN A 143 26.76 12.58 -0.21
N ALA A 144 26.04 11.47 0.00
CA ALA A 144 26.48 10.14 -0.43
C ALA A 144 25.40 9.40 -1.25
N PRO A 145 25.69 8.81 -2.44
CA PRO A 145 27.01 8.57 -3.05
C PRO A 145 27.20 9.26 -4.43
N SER A 146 28.27 10.05 -4.56
CA SER A 146 29.08 9.97 -5.78
C SER A 146 30.34 9.18 -5.40
N GLY A 147 30.51 8.01 -6.00
CA GLY A 147 31.66 7.16 -5.71
C GLY A 147 32.97 7.90 -6.00
N THR A 148 33.85 7.96 -5.02
CA THR A 148 35.19 7.36 -5.03
C THR A 148 35.88 7.70 -3.72
N ASP A 149 36.04 6.71 -2.85
CA ASP A 149 37.10 6.74 -1.84
C ASP A 149 38.44 6.50 -2.56
N GLY A 150 39.26 7.53 -2.62
CA GLY A 150 40.61 7.50 -3.20
C GLY A 150 41.56 8.32 -2.36
N ALA A 151 42.36 7.60 -1.57
CA ALA A 151 43.45 8.01 -0.71
C ALA A 151 44.27 9.26 -1.11
N ASP A 152 44.74 9.95 -0.06
CA ASP A 152 45.80 10.95 -0.03
C ASP A 152 47.02 10.65 -0.94
N ASP A 153 47.45 11.64 -1.73
CA ASP A 153 48.88 12.05 -1.81
C ASP A 153 49.01 13.46 -2.45
N PRO A 154 49.92 14.35 -1.98
CA PRO A 154 50.11 15.69 -2.53
C PRO A 154 51.28 15.78 -3.52
N ALA A 155 51.20 16.81 -4.37
CA ALA A 155 52.26 17.43 -5.19
C ALA A 155 52.37 17.03 -6.68
N ALA A 156 52.12 18.00 -7.57
CA ALA A 156 53.13 18.52 -8.51
C ALA A 156 52.63 19.77 -9.26
N VAL A 157 53.59 20.65 -9.56
CA VAL A 157 53.50 21.98 -10.17
C VAL A 157 53.71 21.91 -11.68
N GLY A 158 53.05 22.77 -12.47
CA GLY A 158 53.68 23.40 -13.67
C GLY A 158 52.90 23.49 -15.00
N ASP A 159 52.21 24.62 -15.21
CA ASP A 159 52.22 25.56 -16.37
C ASP A 159 51.89 25.10 -17.84
N PRO A 160 51.60 26.01 -18.82
CA PRO A 160 50.37 25.95 -19.61
C PRO A 160 50.61 26.00 -21.15
N GLY A 161 49.53 25.95 -21.93
CA GLY A 161 49.52 26.59 -23.25
C GLY A 161 48.80 25.85 -24.38
N GLY A 162 47.93 26.57 -25.09
CA GLY A 162 47.85 26.47 -26.54
C GLY A 162 46.54 26.02 -27.20
N ALA A 163 45.57 26.95 -27.29
CA ALA A 163 44.66 27.30 -28.40
C ALA A 163 44.30 26.30 -29.54
N GLY A 164 42.98 26.25 -29.85
CA GLY A 164 42.43 26.22 -31.22
C GLY A 164 41.41 25.10 -31.55
N GLY A 165 40.10 25.43 -31.63
CA GLY A 165 38.98 24.52 -32.01
C GLY A 165 38.78 24.31 -33.53
N PRO A 166 37.58 24.00 -34.05
CA PRO A 166 36.33 23.53 -33.41
C PRO A 166 35.75 22.23 -34.03
N ALA A 167 35.01 21.44 -33.24
CA ALA A 167 33.98 20.49 -33.68
C ALA A 167 33.10 20.26 -32.44
N GLY A 168 31.79 20.48 -32.50
CA GLY A 168 30.84 19.46 -32.92
C GLY A 168 30.09 18.99 -31.66
N ALA A 169 28.77 18.91 -31.75
CA ALA A 169 27.80 18.49 -30.74
C ALA A 169 28.33 17.60 -29.60
N ASP A 170 28.08 18.00 -28.36
CA ASP A 170 27.60 17.16 -27.26
C ASP A 170 27.24 18.09 -26.08
N GLY A 171 25.94 18.14 -25.74
CA GLY A 171 25.43 18.90 -24.61
C GLY A 171 25.65 18.13 -23.32
N THR A 172 26.88 18.09 -22.83
CA THR A 172 27.18 17.69 -21.45
C THR A 172 26.94 18.89 -20.55
N GLY A 173 25.81 18.89 -19.83
CA GLY A 173 25.60 19.80 -18.71
C GLY A 173 26.59 19.50 -17.60
N SER A 174 27.36 20.50 -17.18
CA SER A 174 28.20 20.47 -15.99
C SER A 174 27.37 20.19 -14.73
N PRO A 175 27.95 19.53 -13.70
CA PRO A 175 27.33 19.38 -12.40
C PRO A 175 27.57 20.65 -11.60
N ASP A 176 26.73 21.66 -11.82
CA ASP A 176 26.64 22.78 -10.88
C ASP A 176 25.72 22.37 -9.72
N GLY A 177 26.33 22.25 -8.54
CA GLY A 177 25.69 21.95 -7.26
C GLY A 177 24.79 23.08 -6.77
N THR A 178 23.61 23.18 -7.38
CA THR A 178 22.44 23.83 -6.80
C THR A 178 21.33 22.79 -6.79
N GLY A 179 20.96 22.29 -5.60
CA GLY A 179 19.90 21.29 -5.43
C GLY A 179 18.63 21.76 -6.14
N GLY A 180 18.28 21.07 -7.23
CA GLY A 180 16.97 21.16 -7.83
C GLY A 180 15.92 20.65 -6.83
N PRO A 181 14.63 20.95 -7.05
CA PRO A 181 13.57 20.30 -6.27
C PRO A 181 13.72 18.78 -6.42
N GLY A 182 13.71 18.05 -5.30
CA GLY A 182 13.75 16.59 -5.33
C GLY A 182 12.54 16.01 -6.05
N GLY A 183 12.68 14.77 -6.55
CA GLY A 183 11.64 14.11 -7.31
C GLY A 183 10.41 13.76 -6.47
N THR A 184 9.30 13.55 -7.15
CA THR A 184 8.06 13.05 -6.53
C THR A 184 7.72 11.67 -7.10
N GLY A 185 7.35 10.74 -6.23
CA GLY A 185 6.76 9.45 -6.60
C GLY A 185 5.35 9.32 -6.08
N MET A 186 4.56 8.40 -6.65
CA MET A 186 3.26 8.05 -6.09
C MET A 186 2.90 6.59 -6.30
N LEU A 187 2.26 5.97 -5.30
CA LEU A 187 1.67 4.65 -5.47
C LEU A 187 0.45 4.72 -6.39
N PHE A 188 0.52 4.03 -7.53
CA PHE A 188 -0.44 4.19 -8.62
C PHE A 188 -1.00 2.86 -9.14
N THR A 189 -2.32 2.82 -9.39
CA THR A 189 -3.02 1.62 -9.89
C THR A 189 -3.95 1.88 -11.07
N GLY A 190 -4.19 3.16 -11.43
CA GLY A 190 -5.20 3.56 -12.41
C GLY A 190 -6.64 3.49 -11.89
N GLY A 191 -6.82 3.24 -10.59
CA GLY A 191 -8.11 3.38 -9.92
C GLY A 191 -8.40 4.84 -9.56
N VAL A 192 -9.68 5.12 -9.24
CA VAL A 192 -10.16 6.46 -8.89
C VAL A 192 -9.28 7.14 -7.83
N ASP A 193 -8.92 6.43 -6.76
CA ASP A 193 -8.16 7.03 -5.65
C ASP A 193 -6.78 7.49 -6.12
N SER A 194 -5.99 6.60 -6.75
CA SER A 194 -4.68 6.98 -7.31
C SER A 194 -4.77 7.98 -8.46
N LEU A 195 -5.86 8.00 -9.23
CA LEU A 195 -6.06 8.98 -10.29
C LEU A 195 -6.35 10.37 -9.72
N ALA A 196 -7.16 10.47 -8.67
CA ALA A 196 -7.43 11.74 -8.00
C ALA A 196 -6.14 12.34 -7.41
N THR A 197 -5.31 11.52 -6.76
CA THR A 197 -3.99 11.97 -6.27
C THR A 197 -3.09 12.44 -7.39
N TYR A 198 -3.02 11.70 -8.51
CA TYR A 198 -2.26 12.15 -9.67
C TYR A 198 -2.77 13.51 -10.16
N VAL A 199 -4.10 13.67 -10.32
CA VAL A 199 -4.69 14.92 -10.79
C VAL A 199 -4.34 16.10 -9.89
N ARG A 200 -4.36 15.92 -8.56
CA ARG A 200 -4.04 16.95 -7.57
C ARG A 200 -2.56 17.35 -7.58
N HIS A 201 -1.67 16.41 -7.85
CA HIS A 201 -0.21 16.60 -7.81
C HIS A 201 0.49 16.58 -9.18
N ARG A 202 -0.28 16.60 -10.27
CA ARG A 202 0.24 16.47 -11.66
C ARG A 202 1.31 17.49 -12.03
N GLU A 203 1.31 18.67 -11.42
CA GLU A 203 2.29 19.74 -11.70
C GLU A 203 3.66 19.45 -11.07
N GLU A 204 3.76 18.39 -10.24
CA GLU A 204 5.01 17.87 -9.68
C GLU A 204 5.61 16.74 -10.55
N ASP A 205 4.98 16.41 -11.69
CA ASP A 205 5.36 15.33 -12.60
C ASP A 205 5.70 13.99 -11.88
N PRO A 206 4.79 13.46 -11.03
CA PRO A 206 5.11 12.35 -10.15
C PRO A 206 5.38 11.04 -10.93
N THR A 207 6.45 10.34 -10.56
CA THR A 207 6.72 8.98 -11.06
C THR A 207 5.64 8.01 -10.56
N LEU A 208 5.00 7.30 -11.48
CA LEU A 208 3.95 6.33 -11.16
C LEU A 208 4.59 5.01 -10.70
N ILE A 209 4.44 4.67 -9.42
CA ILE A 209 5.02 3.46 -8.83
C ILE A 209 3.93 2.40 -8.64
N ASN A 210 4.12 1.21 -9.23
CA ASN A 210 3.22 0.08 -9.01
C ASN A 210 3.95 -1.10 -8.36
N VAL A 211 3.35 -1.65 -7.30
CA VAL A 211 3.90 -2.77 -6.52
C VAL A 211 3.21 -4.08 -6.89
N ARG A 212 3.96 -5.04 -7.44
CA ARG A 212 3.55 -6.44 -7.60
C ARG A 212 3.72 -7.16 -6.26
N GLY A 213 2.71 -7.93 -5.89
CA GLY A 213 2.62 -8.60 -4.61
C GLY A 213 1.34 -8.25 -3.87
N TRP A 214 0.64 -7.17 -4.24
CA TRP A 214 -0.63 -6.77 -3.60
C TRP A 214 -1.86 -7.31 -4.32
N LEU A 215 -1.98 -7.05 -5.63
CA LEU A 215 -3.13 -7.44 -6.47
C LEU A 215 -2.82 -8.57 -7.46
N VAL A 216 -1.53 -8.85 -7.67
CA VAL A 216 -1.02 -9.84 -8.61
C VAL A 216 -0.03 -10.72 -7.87
N GLY A 217 -0.29 -12.03 -7.84
CA GLY A 217 0.57 -13.01 -7.21
C GLY A 217 1.98 -13.04 -7.82
N VAL A 218 2.96 -13.51 -7.07
CA VAL A 218 4.35 -13.57 -7.53
C VAL A 218 4.55 -14.51 -8.73
N ASP A 219 3.65 -15.49 -8.90
CA ASP A 219 3.67 -16.48 -9.99
C ASP A 219 2.80 -16.08 -11.20
N ASP A 220 2.00 -15.03 -11.09
CA ASP A 220 1.08 -14.59 -12.17
C ASP A 220 1.75 -13.59 -13.13
N ASP A 221 2.74 -14.08 -13.87
CA ASP A 221 3.55 -13.27 -14.78
C ASP A 221 2.75 -12.66 -15.95
N GLU A 222 1.68 -13.34 -16.40
CA GLU A 222 0.83 -12.83 -17.47
C GLU A 222 0.02 -11.61 -17.01
N ARG A 223 -0.66 -11.70 -15.87
CA ARG A 223 -1.39 -10.57 -15.29
C ARG A 223 -0.45 -9.45 -14.89
N TRP A 224 0.77 -9.78 -14.46
CA TRP A 224 1.79 -8.78 -14.18
C TRP A 224 2.23 -8.03 -15.43
N ALA A 225 2.53 -8.73 -16.52
CA ALA A 225 2.87 -8.10 -17.80
C ALA A 225 1.73 -7.22 -18.34
N HIS A 226 0.47 -7.64 -18.15
CA HIS A 226 -0.68 -6.81 -18.46
C HIS A 226 -0.73 -5.54 -17.59
N THR A 227 -0.53 -5.68 -16.28
CA THR A 227 -0.50 -4.54 -15.35
C THR A 227 0.61 -3.55 -15.68
N ARG A 228 1.83 -4.03 -15.96
CA ARG A 228 2.95 -3.17 -16.37
C ARG A 228 2.64 -2.36 -17.62
N ARG A 229 2.15 -3.01 -18.69
CA ARG A 229 1.76 -2.31 -19.93
C ARG A 229 0.68 -1.27 -19.68
N ARG A 230 -0.28 -1.59 -18.80
CA ARG A 230 -1.36 -0.67 -18.45
C ARG A 230 -0.82 0.56 -17.71
N ILE A 231 -0.03 0.39 -16.67
CA ILE A 231 0.55 1.50 -15.89
C ILE A 231 1.50 2.34 -16.77
N ALA A 232 2.34 1.71 -17.59
CA ALA A 232 3.15 2.43 -18.58
C ALA A 232 2.28 3.25 -19.54
N GLY A 233 1.12 2.72 -19.96
CA GLY A 233 0.18 3.48 -20.77
C GLY A 233 -0.45 4.70 -20.06
N TYR A 234 -0.55 4.72 -18.73
CA TYR A 234 -0.91 5.95 -17.99
C TYR A 234 0.24 6.95 -18.02
N ALA A 235 1.45 6.48 -17.71
CA ALA A 235 2.66 7.29 -17.73
C ALA A 235 2.88 7.96 -19.09
N ASP A 236 2.72 7.21 -20.19
CA ASP A 236 2.78 7.74 -21.57
C ASP A 236 1.73 8.84 -21.83
N ARG A 237 0.51 8.69 -21.30
CA ARG A 237 -0.58 9.69 -21.46
C ARG A 237 -0.35 10.94 -20.62
N PHE A 238 0.30 10.77 -19.49
CA PHE A 238 0.60 11.82 -18.52
C PHE A 238 1.92 12.55 -18.85
N GLY A 239 2.81 11.91 -19.60
CA GLY A 239 4.15 12.43 -19.89
C GLY A 239 5.10 12.31 -18.69
N VAL A 240 4.89 11.34 -17.81
CA VAL A 240 5.70 11.08 -16.61
C VAL A 240 6.34 9.70 -16.67
N ASP A 241 7.24 9.40 -15.75
CA ASP A 241 7.88 8.08 -15.64
C ASP A 241 7.01 7.05 -14.89
N ALA A 242 7.33 5.77 -15.09
CA ALA A 242 6.72 4.68 -14.35
C ALA A 242 7.77 3.70 -13.81
N GLN A 243 7.63 3.34 -12.55
CA GLN A 243 8.48 2.36 -11.88
C GLN A 243 7.67 1.19 -11.32
N PHE A 244 8.36 0.06 -11.21
CA PHE A 244 7.75 -1.20 -10.81
C PHE A 244 8.58 -1.87 -9.74
N VAL A 245 7.93 -2.19 -8.62
CA VAL A 245 8.52 -2.95 -7.52
C VAL A 245 7.87 -4.33 -7.49
N ARG A 246 8.65 -5.40 -7.29
CA ARG A 246 8.12 -6.75 -7.03
C ARG A 246 8.59 -7.22 -5.66
N SER A 247 7.74 -7.91 -4.92
CA SER A 247 8.13 -8.53 -3.65
C SER A 247 7.32 -9.79 -3.37
N ASN A 248 7.89 -10.73 -2.62
CA ASN A 248 7.15 -11.83 -2.01
C ASN A 248 6.50 -11.46 -0.67
N MET A 249 6.30 -10.18 -0.37
CA MET A 249 5.78 -9.72 0.93
C MET A 249 4.57 -10.50 1.50
N LEU A 250 3.62 -10.92 0.65
CA LEU A 250 2.42 -11.66 1.08
C LEU A 250 2.67 -13.15 1.29
N GLU A 251 3.74 -13.70 0.74
CA GLU A 251 4.17 -15.08 0.97
C GLU A 251 5.12 -15.15 2.16
N PHE A 252 6.02 -14.16 2.27
CA PHE A 252 6.92 -14.00 3.41
C PHE A 252 6.16 -13.91 4.73
N LEU A 253 5.02 -13.21 4.73
CA LEU A 253 4.07 -13.22 5.84
C LEU A 253 3.04 -14.32 5.62
N ASP A 254 2.81 -15.21 6.59
CA ASP A 254 1.70 -16.16 6.52
C ASP A 254 0.38 -15.40 6.79
N THR A 255 -0.11 -14.74 5.74
CA THR A 255 -1.29 -13.87 5.78
C THR A 255 -2.55 -14.64 6.14
N ALA A 256 -2.64 -15.92 5.77
CA ALA A 256 -3.74 -16.79 6.16
C ALA A 256 -3.77 -16.99 7.69
N MET A 257 -2.61 -17.20 8.31
CA MET A 257 -2.49 -17.37 9.75
C MET A 257 -2.64 -16.06 10.52
N LEU A 258 -2.17 -14.94 9.98
CA LEU A 258 -2.41 -13.59 10.51
C LEU A 258 -3.91 -13.28 10.52
N ASP A 259 -4.61 -13.51 9.40
CA ASP A 259 -6.06 -13.35 9.34
C ASP A 259 -6.76 -14.32 10.30
N ALA A 260 -6.37 -15.59 10.35
CA ALA A 260 -6.99 -16.55 11.27
C ALA A 260 -6.88 -16.11 12.75
N HIS A 261 -5.75 -15.51 13.15
CA HIS A 261 -5.54 -15.05 14.53
C HIS A 261 -6.22 -13.71 14.85
N TYR A 262 -6.13 -12.74 13.93
CA TYR A 262 -6.47 -11.34 14.21
C TYR A 262 -7.76 -10.85 13.56
N LYS A 263 -8.30 -11.53 12.53
CA LYS A 263 -9.51 -11.12 11.79
C LYS A 263 -10.73 -10.76 12.64
N PRO A 264 -11.02 -11.41 13.80
CA PRO A 264 -12.14 -10.98 14.64
C PRO A 264 -11.99 -9.56 15.23
N ARG A 265 -10.83 -8.92 15.08
CA ARG A 265 -10.44 -7.69 15.77
C ARG A 265 -10.14 -6.51 14.84
N HIS A 266 -10.29 -6.68 13.53
CA HIS A 266 -10.15 -5.62 12.52
C HIS A 266 -11.11 -5.86 11.34
N ASP A 267 -11.40 -4.81 10.56
CA ASP A 267 -12.03 -4.95 9.24
C ASP A 267 -10.97 -5.16 8.15
N GLY A 268 -11.35 -5.65 6.97
CA GLY A 268 -10.37 -5.95 5.91
C GLY A 268 -9.44 -7.14 6.22
N ALA A 269 -8.56 -7.49 5.29
CA ALA A 269 -7.48 -8.45 5.55
C ALA A 269 -6.38 -7.78 6.39
N TRP A 270 -5.51 -8.56 7.03
CA TRP A 270 -4.39 -8.08 7.84
C TRP A 270 -3.67 -6.90 7.20
N TYR A 271 -3.30 -7.04 5.94
CA TYR A 271 -2.49 -6.03 5.28
C TYR A 271 -3.31 -4.78 4.95
N SER A 272 -4.61 -4.88 4.64
CA SER A 272 -5.46 -3.68 4.49
C SER A 272 -5.63 -2.93 5.81
N ALA A 273 -5.80 -3.68 6.91
CA ALA A 273 -6.06 -3.13 8.23
C ALA A 273 -4.81 -2.59 8.93
N VAL A 274 -3.66 -3.23 8.72
CA VAL A 274 -2.45 -3.00 9.52
C VAL A 274 -1.25 -2.67 8.64
N GLY A 275 -1.04 -3.45 7.57
CA GLY A 275 0.23 -3.46 6.84
C GLY A 275 0.34 -2.48 5.66
N CYS A 276 -0.75 -1.91 5.15
CA CYS A 276 -0.74 -1.34 3.80
C CYS A 276 0.06 -0.05 3.66
N GLY A 277 -0.10 0.91 4.57
CA GLY A 277 0.67 2.15 4.57
C GLY A 277 2.15 1.89 4.72
N LEU A 278 2.55 1.35 5.88
CA LEU A 278 3.95 1.05 6.19
C LEU A 278 4.60 0.07 5.20
N GLY A 279 3.90 -1.00 4.84
CA GLY A 279 4.42 -2.05 3.96
C GLY A 279 4.63 -1.58 2.51
N LEU A 280 3.64 -0.92 1.91
CA LEU A 280 3.75 -0.48 0.50
C LEU A 280 4.76 0.67 0.35
N THR A 281 4.76 1.62 1.27
CA THR A 281 5.70 2.75 1.23
C THR A 281 7.12 2.30 1.57
N GLY A 282 7.28 1.40 2.55
CA GLY A 282 8.57 0.81 2.91
C GLY A 282 9.20 0.02 1.76
N LEU A 283 8.41 -0.65 0.90
CA LEU A 283 8.92 -1.27 -0.32
C LEU A 283 9.49 -0.25 -1.32
N CYS A 284 8.94 0.96 -1.33
CA CYS A 284 9.37 2.03 -2.23
C CYS A 284 10.61 2.77 -1.72
N ALA A 285 11.03 2.58 -0.47
CA ALA A 285 12.12 3.36 0.12
C ALA A 285 13.46 3.26 -0.64
N PRO A 286 13.95 2.06 -1.05
CA PRO A 286 15.15 1.97 -1.87
C PRO A 286 15.01 2.64 -3.24
N LEU A 287 13.83 2.52 -3.86
CA LEU A 287 13.53 3.17 -5.14
C LEU A 287 13.55 4.70 -5.01
N ALA A 288 12.88 5.23 -3.98
CA ALA A 288 12.81 6.65 -3.72
C ALA A 288 14.20 7.26 -3.53
N VAL A 289 15.09 6.60 -2.77
CA VAL A 289 16.47 7.08 -2.59
C VAL A 289 17.27 6.96 -3.89
N ALA A 290 17.15 5.85 -4.62
CA ALA A 290 17.88 5.64 -5.88
C ALA A 290 17.52 6.65 -6.98
N GLU A 291 16.27 7.14 -6.99
CA GLU A 291 15.79 8.11 -7.97
C GLU A 291 15.73 9.55 -7.44
N GLY A 292 16.20 9.79 -6.21
CA GLY A 292 16.24 11.13 -5.61
C GLY A 292 14.85 11.72 -5.36
N MET A 293 13.90 10.88 -4.92
CA MET A 293 12.56 11.32 -4.55
C MET A 293 12.51 11.80 -3.11
N ASP A 294 12.08 13.04 -2.90
CA ASP A 294 11.89 13.62 -1.58
C ASP A 294 10.46 13.44 -1.08
N ARG A 295 9.52 13.09 -1.96
CA ARG A 295 8.12 12.85 -1.61
C ARG A 295 7.54 11.61 -2.28
N LEU A 296 6.80 10.82 -1.49
CA LEU A 296 6.03 9.67 -1.96
C LEU A 296 4.55 9.81 -1.57
N TYR A 297 3.67 9.96 -2.56
CA TYR A 297 2.23 10.03 -2.32
C TYR A 297 1.57 8.65 -2.20
N LEU A 298 0.70 8.49 -1.20
CA LEU A 298 -0.22 7.37 -1.05
C LEU A 298 -1.67 7.89 -1.01
N ALA A 299 -2.48 7.41 -1.95
CA ALA A 299 -3.88 7.80 -2.03
C ALA A 299 -4.71 7.21 -0.88
N ALA A 300 -5.62 8.03 -0.34
CA ALA A 300 -6.52 7.64 0.73
C ALA A 300 -7.48 6.52 0.31
N THR A 301 -7.63 5.49 1.15
CA THR A 301 -8.68 4.46 0.96
C THR A 301 -10.04 4.94 1.48
N HIS A 302 -10.02 5.58 2.65
CA HIS A 302 -11.18 6.17 3.32
C HIS A 302 -11.06 7.70 3.30
N TRP A 303 -12.05 8.40 3.84
CA TRP A 303 -12.06 9.86 3.94
C TRP A 303 -12.45 10.31 5.34
N GLU A 304 -12.22 11.58 5.66
CA GLU A 304 -12.62 12.19 6.93
C GLU A 304 -14.13 12.09 7.14
N GLY A 305 -14.54 11.53 8.28
CA GLY A 305 -15.94 11.24 8.58
C GLY A 305 -16.46 9.91 7.99
N PHE A 306 -15.59 9.06 7.41
CA PHE A 306 -15.99 7.72 7.02
C PHE A 306 -16.51 6.93 8.25
N PRO A 307 -17.61 6.17 8.14
CA PRO A 307 -18.22 5.53 9.29
C PRO A 307 -17.28 4.59 10.07
N THR A 308 -17.21 4.79 11.38
CA THR A 308 -16.46 3.94 12.31
C THR A 308 -17.40 3.01 13.07
N ALA A 309 -17.09 1.72 13.10
CA ALA A 309 -17.88 0.74 13.85
C ALA A 309 -17.71 0.93 15.37
N GLU A 310 -18.77 0.70 16.16
CA GLU A 310 -18.80 0.90 17.64
C GLU A 310 -17.62 0.25 18.37
N ARG A 311 -17.12 -0.89 17.88
CA ARG A 311 -15.96 -1.59 18.48
C ARG A 311 -14.65 -0.80 18.43
N PHE A 312 -14.59 0.27 17.64
CA PHE A 312 -13.46 1.18 17.50
C PHE A 312 -13.74 2.55 18.15
N GLU A 313 -14.75 2.68 19.03
CA GLU A 313 -15.06 3.95 19.73
C GLU A 313 -13.91 4.55 20.55
N GLY A 314 -12.87 3.78 20.86
CA GLY A 314 -11.66 4.28 21.53
C GLY A 314 -10.60 4.86 20.59
N TRP A 315 -10.86 4.89 19.27
CA TRP A 315 -10.01 5.50 18.26
C TRP A 315 -10.53 6.89 17.92
N ASP A 316 -9.68 7.90 18.14
CA ASP A 316 -10.02 9.32 17.94
C ASP A 316 -9.63 9.85 16.54
N GLY A 317 -9.31 8.96 15.59
CA GLY A 317 -8.98 9.37 14.22
C GLY A 317 -10.20 9.82 13.40
N GLY A 318 -9.93 10.41 12.24
CA GLY A 318 -10.96 10.98 11.37
C GLY A 318 -11.84 9.93 10.66
N ALA A 319 -11.43 8.66 10.66
CA ALA A 319 -12.11 7.56 9.99
C ALA A 319 -11.94 6.25 10.79
N ILE A 320 -12.51 5.17 10.26
CA ILE A 320 -12.27 3.83 10.80
C ILE A 320 -10.77 3.48 10.82
N PRO A 321 -10.26 2.77 11.85
CA PRO A 321 -8.90 2.27 11.83
C PRO A 321 -8.56 1.49 10.56
N TRP A 322 -7.52 1.94 9.87
CA TRP A 322 -7.03 1.36 8.63
C TRP A 322 -5.52 1.47 8.52
N GLY A 323 -4.89 0.57 7.76
CA GLY A 323 -3.43 0.50 7.70
C GLY A 323 -2.78 1.62 6.89
N SER A 324 -3.59 2.43 6.23
CA SER A 324 -3.25 3.66 5.48
C SER A 324 -4.12 4.80 5.99
N ASP A 325 -4.09 5.01 7.30
CA ASP A 325 -4.67 6.21 7.93
C ASP A 325 -3.64 7.34 7.88
N PRO A 326 -4.03 8.62 7.74
CA PRO A 326 -3.09 9.75 7.77
C PRO A 326 -2.19 9.77 9.02
N ALA A 327 -2.70 9.35 10.19
CA ALA A 327 -1.91 9.27 11.42
C ALA A 327 -0.79 8.20 11.36
N ILE A 328 -0.82 7.32 10.37
CA ILE A 328 0.27 6.39 10.05
C ILE A 328 1.09 6.97 8.91
N ASP A 329 0.46 7.21 7.76
CA ASP A 329 1.16 7.45 6.50
C ASP A 329 1.98 8.74 6.52
N ASP A 330 1.46 9.83 7.07
CA ASP A 330 2.17 11.13 7.15
C ASP A 330 3.33 11.13 8.16
N GLU A 331 3.41 10.10 9.01
CA GLU A 331 4.49 9.92 9.98
C GLU A 331 5.64 9.07 9.42
N ILE A 332 5.47 8.50 8.21
CA ILE A 332 6.49 7.66 7.57
C ILE A 332 7.47 8.54 6.80
N ALA A 333 8.74 8.43 7.16
CA ALA A 333 9.82 9.05 6.43
C ALA A 333 11.12 8.24 6.58
N TRP A 334 12.02 8.40 5.61
CA TRP A 334 13.34 7.76 5.62
C TRP A 334 14.30 8.62 4.82
N ALA A 335 15.59 8.63 5.17
CA ALA A 335 16.56 9.43 4.43
C ALA A 335 16.04 10.88 4.19
N GLY A 336 16.06 11.34 2.94
CA GLY A 336 15.44 12.61 2.50
C GLY A 336 13.94 12.53 2.16
N THR A 337 13.35 11.33 2.08
CA THR A 337 11.97 11.13 1.59
C THR A 337 10.92 11.21 2.70
N GLU A 338 9.80 11.86 2.40
CA GLU A 338 8.57 11.87 3.20
C GLU A 338 7.42 11.17 2.47
N VAL A 339 6.62 10.41 3.19
CA VAL A 339 5.33 9.93 2.69
C VAL A 339 4.26 10.99 2.96
N ALA A 340 3.36 11.18 1.99
CA ALA A 340 2.21 12.07 2.13
C ALA A 340 0.93 11.31 1.77
N HIS A 341 -0.01 11.27 2.71
CA HIS A 341 -1.34 10.73 2.52
C HIS A 341 -2.23 11.77 1.82
N ASP A 342 -2.80 11.43 0.67
CA ASP A 342 -3.54 12.41 -0.14
C ASP A 342 -5.03 12.07 -0.30
N ALA A 343 -5.83 13.13 -0.42
CA ALA A 343 -7.27 13.13 -0.68
C ALA A 343 -8.12 12.51 0.45
N PHE A 344 -7.65 12.52 1.69
CA PHE A 344 -8.43 12.09 2.86
C PHE A 344 -9.56 13.05 3.20
N GLU A 345 -9.38 14.34 2.93
CA GLU A 345 -10.34 15.40 3.21
C GLU A 345 -11.54 15.45 2.25
N ILE A 346 -11.51 14.65 1.18
CA ILE A 346 -12.58 14.55 0.19
C ILE A 346 -13.16 13.14 0.12
N THR A 347 -14.47 13.05 -0.08
CA THR A 347 -15.18 11.77 -0.20
C THR A 347 -14.76 11.02 -1.47
N ARG A 348 -15.16 9.76 -1.55
CA ARG A 348 -14.90 8.98 -2.75
C ARG A 348 -15.57 9.58 -3.99
N GLN A 349 -16.79 10.09 -3.87
CA GLN A 349 -17.48 10.70 -4.99
C GLN A 349 -16.84 12.03 -5.40
N GLU A 350 -16.37 12.85 -4.46
CA GLU A 350 -15.59 14.06 -4.77
C GLU A 350 -14.27 13.74 -5.49
N ARG A 351 -13.62 12.60 -5.18
CA ARG A 351 -12.47 12.10 -5.98
C ARG A 351 -12.87 11.73 -7.40
N VAL A 352 -14.04 11.11 -7.59
CA VAL A 352 -14.57 10.82 -8.93
C VAL A 352 -14.80 12.12 -9.69
N GLU A 353 -15.36 13.14 -9.05
CA GLU A 353 -15.60 14.46 -9.63
C GLU A 353 -14.29 15.16 -10.00
N THR A 354 -13.27 15.09 -9.14
CA THR A 354 -11.91 15.59 -9.42
C THR A 354 -11.34 14.96 -10.69
N VAL A 355 -11.49 13.64 -10.84
CA VAL A 355 -11.05 12.93 -12.05
C VAL A 355 -11.90 13.30 -13.26
N ALA A 356 -13.22 13.39 -13.11
CA ALA A 356 -14.13 13.75 -14.20
C ALA A 356 -13.91 15.18 -14.73
N GLU A 357 -13.55 16.13 -13.86
CA GLU A 357 -13.12 17.47 -14.26
C GLU A 357 -11.84 17.42 -15.09
N PHE A 358 -10.82 16.71 -14.62
CA PHE A 358 -9.57 16.54 -15.36
C PHE A 358 -9.76 15.90 -16.75
N LEU A 359 -10.63 14.89 -16.86
CA LEU A 359 -10.95 14.25 -18.13
C LEU A 359 -11.56 15.23 -19.14
N ARG A 360 -12.47 16.09 -18.69
CA ARG A 360 -13.07 17.14 -19.53
C ARG A 360 -12.05 18.18 -19.96
N GLU A 361 -11.15 18.58 -19.07
CA GLU A 361 -10.10 19.57 -19.37
C GLU A 361 -9.10 19.08 -20.41
N ARG A 362 -8.68 17.81 -20.32
CA ARG A 362 -7.57 17.28 -21.15
C ARG A 362 -8.03 16.50 -22.38
N SER A 363 -9.31 16.14 -22.49
CA SER A 363 -9.85 15.31 -23.58
C SER A 363 -9.01 14.05 -23.83
N LEU A 364 -8.59 13.39 -22.75
CA LEU A 364 -7.75 12.19 -22.80
C LEU A 364 -8.61 10.93 -22.87
N ASP A 365 -8.26 10.03 -23.79
CA ASP A 365 -8.68 8.62 -23.72
C ASP A 365 -7.95 7.95 -22.55
N LEU A 366 -8.46 8.17 -21.35
CA LEU A 366 -7.90 7.66 -20.11
C LEU A 366 -8.87 6.61 -19.53
N PRO A 367 -8.51 5.32 -19.56
CA PRO A 367 -9.35 4.31 -18.92
C PRO A 367 -9.36 4.55 -17.40
N ILE A 368 -10.49 4.29 -16.74
CA ILE A 368 -10.60 4.26 -15.28
C ILE A 368 -10.80 2.81 -14.83
N ARG A 369 -10.14 2.42 -13.74
CA ARG A 369 -10.16 1.04 -13.26
C ARG A 369 -10.93 0.94 -11.95
N ALA A 370 -11.92 0.06 -11.92
CA ALA A 370 -12.70 -0.20 -10.71
C ALA A 370 -12.74 -1.69 -10.34
N CYS A 371 -12.61 -2.58 -11.33
CA CYS A 371 -12.83 -4.01 -11.11
C CYS A 371 -11.67 -4.72 -10.41
N GLU A 372 -12.00 -5.50 -9.40
CA GLU A 372 -11.09 -6.43 -8.72
C GLU A 372 -11.32 -7.90 -9.12
N VAL A 373 -12.39 -8.18 -9.89
CA VAL A 373 -12.83 -9.54 -10.24
C VAL A 373 -12.19 -10.02 -11.55
N SER A 374 -11.89 -9.12 -12.47
CA SER A 374 -11.47 -9.47 -13.83
C SER A 374 -10.08 -10.11 -13.87
N ALA A 375 -10.00 -11.33 -14.41
CA ALA A 375 -8.74 -12.04 -14.67
C ALA A 375 -7.80 -11.24 -15.58
N THR A 376 -8.38 -10.62 -16.62
CA THR A 376 -7.68 -9.87 -17.66
C THR A 376 -7.29 -8.45 -17.24
N GLY A 377 -7.76 -7.98 -16.08
CA GLY A 377 -7.51 -6.62 -15.63
C GLY A 377 -8.35 -5.55 -16.33
N SER A 378 -9.40 -5.92 -17.09
CA SER A 378 -10.44 -5.02 -17.64
C SER A 378 -11.61 -4.80 -16.66
N ASN A 379 -12.53 -3.86 -16.91
CA ASN A 379 -13.70 -3.70 -16.03
C ASN A 379 -14.67 -4.83 -16.41
N CYS A 380 -15.33 -5.43 -15.41
CA CYS A 380 -16.30 -6.49 -15.70
C CYS A 380 -17.70 -5.94 -15.95
N ASP A 381 -17.91 -4.66 -15.63
CA ASP A 381 -19.15 -3.90 -15.82
C ASP A 381 -20.38 -4.51 -15.15
N ARG A 382 -20.13 -5.47 -14.24
CA ARG A 382 -21.16 -6.31 -13.59
C ARG A 382 -21.14 -6.23 -12.09
N CYS A 383 -19.97 -6.18 -11.47
CA CYS A 383 -19.86 -6.12 -10.02
C CYS A 383 -20.30 -4.77 -9.46
N GLU A 384 -20.60 -4.75 -8.16
CA GLU A 384 -20.99 -3.57 -7.41
C GLU A 384 -20.01 -2.41 -7.64
N LYS A 385 -18.70 -2.63 -7.48
CA LYS A 385 -17.69 -1.58 -7.60
C LYS A 385 -17.61 -0.98 -9.01
N CYS A 386 -17.83 -1.80 -10.06
CA CYS A 386 -17.92 -1.30 -11.44
C CYS A 386 -19.16 -0.44 -11.63
N ALA A 387 -20.34 -0.95 -11.25
CA ALA A 387 -21.59 -0.22 -11.40
C ALA A 387 -21.58 1.10 -10.61
N ARG A 388 -21.06 1.07 -9.38
CA ARG A 388 -20.93 2.23 -8.51
C ARG A 388 -19.98 3.28 -9.07
N THR A 389 -18.83 2.87 -9.61
CA THR A 389 -17.87 3.80 -10.21
C THR A 389 -18.39 4.39 -11.51
N ALA A 390 -18.99 3.57 -12.37
CA ALA A 390 -19.59 4.05 -13.61
C ALA A 390 -20.75 5.02 -13.35
N LEU A 391 -21.59 4.74 -12.34
CA LEU A 391 -22.64 5.65 -11.90
C LEU A 391 -22.05 6.97 -11.40
N GLY A 392 -21.03 6.93 -10.53
CA GLY A 392 -20.38 8.13 -10.02
C GLY A 392 -19.77 9.02 -11.12
N LEU A 393 -19.17 8.42 -12.15
CA LEU A 393 -18.66 9.15 -13.31
C LEU A 393 -19.79 9.82 -14.10
N ALA A 394 -20.87 9.08 -14.35
CA ALA A 394 -22.03 9.62 -15.03
C ALA A 394 -22.67 10.77 -14.25
N LEU A 395 -22.78 10.65 -12.92
CA LEU A 395 -23.27 11.71 -12.03
C LEU A 395 -22.35 12.95 -12.07
N ALA A 396 -21.04 12.75 -12.19
CA ALA A 396 -20.07 13.83 -12.37
C ALA A 396 -20.03 14.40 -13.81
N GLY A 397 -20.93 13.95 -14.70
CA GLY A 397 -21.05 14.44 -16.08
C GLY A 397 -20.05 13.86 -17.08
N ALA A 398 -19.27 12.83 -16.70
CA ALA A 398 -18.40 12.09 -17.60
C ALA A 398 -19.08 10.81 -18.08
N ASP A 399 -19.03 10.48 -19.39
CA ASP A 399 -19.54 9.20 -19.87
C ASP A 399 -18.55 8.08 -19.51
N PRO A 400 -18.87 7.15 -18.59
CA PRO A 400 -17.99 6.04 -18.26
C PRO A 400 -17.59 5.18 -19.48
N ASN A 401 -18.39 5.14 -20.55
CA ASN A 401 -18.08 4.38 -21.76
C ASN A 401 -16.87 4.95 -22.53
N ASP A 402 -16.58 6.24 -22.37
CA ASP A 402 -15.37 6.87 -22.91
C ASP A 402 -14.12 6.56 -22.07
N HIS A 403 -14.30 5.95 -20.89
CA HIS A 403 -13.26 5.75 -19.88
C HIS A 403 -13.12 4.29 -19.43
N GLY A 404 -13.30 3.35 -20.36
CA GLY A 404 -12.97 1.93 -20.14
C GLY A 404 -14.04 1.11 -19.42
N PHE A 405 -15.29 1.57 -19.45
CA PHE A 405 -16.47 0.78 -19.09
C PHE A 405 -17.31 0.45 -20.33
N ASP A 406 -18.20 -0.53 -20.20
CA ASP A 406 -19.25 -0.85 -21.17
C ASP A 406 -20.58 -0.99 -20.42
N VAL A 407 -21.28 0.14 -20.26
CA VAL A 407 -22.47 0.25 -19.41
C VAL A 407 -23.63 0.93 -20.11
N ASP A 408 -24.83 0.44 -19.79
CA ASP A 408 -26.09 0.90 -20.34
C ASP A 408 -27.20 0.93 -19.26
N ALA A 409 -28.42 1.20 -19.70
CA ALA A 409 -29.60 1.19 -18.83
C ALA A 409 -29.82 -0.17 -18.13
N ALA A 410 -29.42 -1.29 -18.75
CA ALA A 410 -29.56 -2.61 -18.14
C ALA A 410 -28.57 -2.81 -16.98
N THR A 411 -27.36 -2.25 -17.08
CA THR A 411 -26.38 -2.24 -15.99
C THR A 411 -26.87 -1.47 -14.77
N PHE A 412 -27.39 -0.26 -14.94
CA PHE A 412 -27.93 0.51 -13.82
C PHE A 412 -29.24 -0.07 -13.27
N GLY A 413 -30.10 -0.62 -14.14
CA GLY A 413 -31.28 -1.37 -13.72
C GLY A 413 -30.94 -2.62 -12.91
N ARG A 414 -29.83 -3.31 -13.21
CA ARG A 414 -29.31 -4.43 -12.41
C ARG A 414 -28.83 -3.92 -11.04
N ALA A 415 -28.02 -2.86 -11.00
CA ALA A 415 -27.52 -2.31 -9.74
C ALA A 415 -28.64 -2.03 -8.74
N ARG A 416 -29.72 -1.37 -9.21
CA ARG A 416 -30.93 -1.17 -8.42
C ARG A 416 -31.52 -2.48 -7.89
N ARG A 417 -31.74 -3.47 -8.77
CA ARG A 417 -32.33 -4.77 -8.39
C ARG A 417 -31.48 -5.51 -7.35
N GLU A 418 -30.16 -5.51 -7.51
CA GLU A 418 -29.25 -6.19 -6.57
C GLU A 418 -29.27 -5.53 -5.17
N ILE A 419 -29.36 -4.19 -5.11
CA ILE A 419 -29.52 -3.45 -3.85
C ILE A 419 -30.89 -3.74 -3.23
N GLU A 420 -31.98 -3.67 -4.00
CA GLU A 420 -33.34 -3.93 -3.50
C GLU A 420 -33.49 -5.37 -2.97
N ALA A 421 -32.86 -6.33 -3.65
CA ALA A 421 -32.82 -7.74 -3.27
C ALA A 421 -31.92 -8.04 -2.06
N GLY A 422 -31.09 -7.10 -1.62
CA GLY A 422 -30.14 -7.30 -0.52
C GLY A 422 -28.92 -8.14 -0.90
N ASN A 423 -28.64 -8.29 -2.20
CA ASN A 423 -27.46 -9.00 -2.69
C ASN A 423 -26.21 -8.10 -2.63
N TRP A 424 -26.38 -6.79 -2.73
CA TRP A 424 -25.34 -5.78 -2.52
C TRP A 424 -25.48 -5.10 -1.15
N LEU A 425 -24.54 -4.20 -0.82
CA LEU A 425 -24.45 -3.53 0.49
C LEU A 425 -24.23 -4.50 1.67
N VAL A 426 -23.43 -5.55 1.44
CA VAL A 426 -23.19 -6.64 2.39
C VAL A 426 -22.36 -6.25 3.62
N ASP A 427 -21.70 -5.10 3.56
CA ASP A 427 -20.98 -4.48 4.67
C ASP A 427 -21.19 -2.95 4.69
N PHE A 428 -20.82 -2.33 5.80
CA PHE A 428 -21.03 -0.89 6.00
C PHE A 428 -20.12 -0.01 5.14
N HIS A 429 -18.99 -0.53 4.63
CA HIS A 429 -18.13 0.24 3.73
C HIS A 429 -18.83 0.45 2.41
N VAL A 430 -19.38 -0.63 1.84
CA VAL A 430 -20.17 -0.56 0.61
C VAL A 430 -21.38 0.34 0.80
N LEU A 431 -22.09 0.24 1.94
CA LEU A 431 -23.18 1.16 2.26
C LEU A 431 -22.71 2.62 2.30
N ALA A 432 -21.57 2.92 2.93
CA ALA A 432 -21.03 4.28 3.00
C ALA A 432 -20.78 4.86 1.60
N TYR A 433 -20.20 4.08 0.70
CA TYR A 433 -19.96 4.53 -0.68
C TYR A 433 -21.25 4.80 -1.48
N TRP A 434 -22.34 4.06 -1.22
CA TRP A 434 -23.63 4.33 -1.88
C TRP A 434 -24.39 5.49 -1.23
N LEU A 435 -24.22 5.72 0.07
CA LEU A 435 -24.77 6.91 0.75
C LEU A 435 -24.07 8.19 0.26
N ASP A 436 -22.76 8.13 0.06
CA ASP A 436 -21.96 9.21 -0.55
C ASP A 436 -22.49 9.56 -1.96
N LEU A 437 -22.65 8.54 -2.82
CA LEU A 437 -23.30 8.72 -4.13
C LEU A 437 -24.72 9.26 -4.04
N GLN A 438 -25.54 8.75 -3.13
CA GLN A 438 -26.91 9.23 -2.93
C GLN A 438 -26.94 10.73 -2.59
N ALA A 439 -25.97 11.21 -1.80
CA ALA A 439 -25.85 12.62 -1.44
C ALA A 439 -25.42 13.50 -2.63
N SER A 440 -24.69 12.95 -3.61
CA SER A 440 -24.21 13.67 -4.80
C SER A 440 -25.24 13.83 -5.93
N VAL A 441 -26.41 13.18 -5.85
CA VAL A 441 -27.40 13.23 -6.93
C VAL A 441 -28.01 14.63 -7.04
N ASP A 442 -27.74 15.31 -8.16
CA ASP A 442 -28.42 16.56 -8.53
C ASP A 442 -29.79 16.25 -9.17
N PRO A 443 -30.91 16.74 -8.60
CA PRO A 443 -32.26 16.50 -9.13
C PRO A 443 -32.58 17.25 -10.43
N ASP A 444 -31.81 18.29 -10.76
CA ASP A 444 -32.03 19.14 -11.93
C ASP A 444 -31.09 18.78 -13.10
N ALA A 445 -30.11 17.90 -12.86
CA ALA A 445 -29.17 17.43 -13.87
C ALA A 445 -29.77 16.35 -14.78
N SER A 446 -29.28 16.29 -16.02
CA SER A 446 -29.48 15.16 -16.93
C SER A 446 -28.12 14.57 -17.29
N TYR A 447 -28.03 13.25 -17.29
CA TYR A 447 -26.75 12.55 -17.33
C TYR A 447 -26.47 11.97 -18.72
N PRO A 448 -25.18 11.82 -19.12
CA PRO A 448 -24.80 11.48 -20.50
C PRO A 448 -25.16 10.04 -20.91
N VAL A 449 -25.50 9.16 -19.96
CA VAL A 449 -25.72 7.74 -20.22
C VAL A 449 -27.17 7.32 -20.00
N ALA A 450 -27.70 6.55 -20.96
CA ALA A 450 -29.06 6.04 -20.90
C ALA A 450 -29.31 5.24 -19.61
N GLY A 451 -30.41 5.56 -18.92
CA GLY A 451 -30.83 4.88 -17.69
C GLY A 451 -30.22 5.44 -16.41
N VAL A 452 -29.26 6.37 -16.48
CA VAL A 452 -28.71 7.03 -15.30
C VAL A 452 -29.75 7.92 -14.61
N ASP A 453 -30.51 8.73 -15.35
CA ASP A 453 -31.57 9.57 -14.78
C ASP A 453 -32.55 8.72 -13.93
N ALA A 454 -32.97 7.56 -14.45
CA ALA A 454 -33.91 6.67 -13.77
C ALA A 454 -33.34 6.03 -12.49
N VAL A 455 -32.04 5.68 -12.47
CA VAL A 455 -31.42 5.14 -11.25
C VAL A 455 -31.09 6.26 -10.25
N ALA A 456 -30.74 7.46 -10.71
CA ALA A 456 -30.49 8.63 -9.88
C ALA A 456 -31.78 9.05 -9.13
N ASP A 457 -32.91 9.13 -9.84
CA ASP A 457 -34.23 9.40 -9.27
C ASP A 457 -34.62 8.40 -8.18
N TRP A 458 -34.39 7.11 -8.44
CA TRP A 458 -34.60 6.06 -7.46
C TRP A 458 -33.65 6.24 -6.26
N LEU A 459 -32.36 6.42 -6.52
CA LEU A 459 -31.32 6.49 -5.50
C LEU A 459 -31.60 7.61 -4.52
N ARG A 460 -32.06 8.78 -4.97
CA ARG A 460 -32.42 9.94 -4.13
C ARG A 460 -33.43 9.62 -3.02
N THR A 461 -34.32 8.66 -3.25
CA THR A 461 -35.39 8.30 -2.30
C THR A 461 -35.24 6.91 -1.71
N ALA A 462 -34.24 6.15 -2.14
CA ALA A 462 -34.00 4.79 -1.68
C ALA A 462 -33.56 4.77 -0.21
N ASP A 463 -34.20 3.91 0.59
CA ASP A 463 -33.74 3.62 1.95
C ASP A 463 -32.61 2.57 1.90
N LEU A 464 -31.40 3.05 1.61
CA LEU A 464 -30.20 2.22 1.50
C LEU A 464 -29.84 1.54 2.82
N ARG A 465 -30.14 2.18 3.96
CA ARG A 465 -29.91 1.59 5.28
C ARG A 465 -30.84 0.40 5.51
N ALA A 466 -32.11 0.51 5.16
CA ALA A 466 -33.03 -0.63 5.21
C ALA A 466 -32.64 -1.74 4.23
N ALA A 467 -32.13 -1.41 3.05
CA ALA A 467 -31.60 -2.40 2.11
C ALA A 467 -30.40 -3.16 2.71
N ALA A 468 -29.39 -2.45 3.21
CA ALA A 468 -28.22 -3.05 3.86
C ALA A 468 -28.57 -3.89 5.09
N ALA A 469 -29.59 -3.51 5.87
CA ALA A 469 -30.06 -4.30 7.01
C ALA A 469 -30.67 -5.66 6.61
N ARG A 470 -31.13 -5.81 5.36
CA ARG A 470 -31.59 -7.10 4.79
C ARG A 470 -30.46 -7.87 4.11
N SER A 471 -29.38 -7.18 3.74
CA SER A 471 -28.17 -7.78 3.18
C SER A 471 -27.42 -8.58 4.23
N GLY A 472 -26.82 -9.69 3.81
CA GLY A 472 -25.95 -10.47 4.66
C GLY A 472 -24.88 -11.16 3.81
N PRO A 473 -23.69 -11.43 4.37
CA PRO A 473 -22.69 -12.21 3.66
C PRO A 473 -23.29 -13.56 3.27
N PRO A 474 -22.95 -14.12 2.08
CA PRO A 474 -23.44 -15.42 1.64
C PRO A 474 -23.31 -16.49 2.73
N VAL A 475 -24.24 -17.45 2.78
CA VAL A 475 -24.26 -18.49 3.82
C VAL A 475 -22.96 -19.32 3.82
N SER A 476 -22.34 -19.51 2.65
CA SER A 476 -21.03 -20.14 2.48
C SER A 476 -19.95 -19.44 3.31
N ASP A 477 -19.92 -18.11 3.30
CA ASP A 477 -18.95 -17.29 4.03
C ASP A 477 -19.10 -17.42 5.55
N ARG A 478 -20.34 -17.54 6.04
CA ARG A 478 -20.60 -17.80 7.47
C ARG A 478 -20.17 -19.19 7.90
N VAL A 479 -20.39 -20.21 7.07
CA VAL A 479 -20.00 -21.60 7.33
C VAL A 479 -18.48 -21.76 7.28
N VAL A 480 -17.82 -21.15 6.30
CA VAL A 480 -16.36 -21.15 6.16
C VAL A 480 -15.69 -20.44 7.34
N ARG A 481 -16.19 -19.25 7.74
CA ARG A 481 -15.69 -18.54 8.93
C ARG A 481 -15.93 -19.31 10.23
N ALA A 482 -17.05 -20.01 10.36
CA ALA A 482 -17.34 -20.84 11.53
C ALA A 482 -16.45 -22.09 11.59
N ALA A 483 -16.18 -22.72 10.44
CA ALA A 483 -15.29 -23.87 10.34
C ALA A 483 -13.82 -23.48 10.61
N ALA A 484 -13.33 -22.37 10.06
CA ALA A 484 -11.99 -21.85 10.32
C ALA A 484 -11.76 -21.54 11.82
N ARG A 485 -12.79 -21.08 12.53
CA ARG A 485 -12.75 -20.83 13.98
C ARG A 485 -12.70 -22.09 14.86
N ALA A 486 -13.05 -23.25 14.33
CA ALA A 486 -13.14 -24.50 15.08
C ALA A 486 -11.96 -25.46 14.83
N VAL A 487 -11.06 -25.13 13.89
CA VAL A 487 -9.96 -26.00 13.47
C VAL A 487 -8.65 -25.56 14.16
N PRO A 488 -7.96 -26.45 14.89
CA PRO A 488 -6.67 -26.15 15.50
C PRO A 488 -5.63 -25.74 14.44
N ALA A 489 -4.78 -24.75 14.74
CA ALA A 489 -3.77 -24.17 13.84
C ALA A 489 -2.93 -25.17 13.00
N PRO A 490 -2.45 -26.32 13.55
CA PRO A 490 -1.68 -27.28 12.74
C PRO A 490 -2.50 -28.03 11.68
N VAL A 491 -3.83 -28.05 11.84
CA VAL A 491 -4.76 -28.68 10.90
C VAL A 491 -5.19 -27.68 9.82
N TYR A 492 -5.31 -26.40 10.17
CA TYR A 492 -5.59 -25.33 9.21
C TYR A 492 -4.44 -25.17 8.20
N ALA A 493 -3.18 -25.19 8.65
CA ALA A 493 -2.00 -25.15 7.77
C ALA A 493 -1.93 -26.31 6.75
N ARG A 494 -2.47 -27.49 7.10
CA ARG A 494 -2.54 -28.65 6.19
C ARG A 494 -3.73 -28.59 5.22
N LEU A 495 -4.75 -27.81 5.54
CA LEU A 495 -5.96 -27.67 4.75
C LEU A 495 -5.97 -26.39 3.91
N SER A 496 -5.04 -25.45 4.14
CA SER A 496 -4.91 -24.18 3.41
C SER A 496 -4.87 -24.33 1.87
N PRO A 497 -4.14 -25.30 1.28
CA PRO A 497 -4.18 -25.50 -0.18
C PRO A 497 -5.57 -25.92 -0.69
N ALA A 498 -6.30 -26.69 0.11
CA ALA A 498 -7.68 -27.07 -0.20
C ALA A 498 -8.66 -25.91 0.08
N TYR A 499 -8.33 -25.00 1.00
CA TYR A 499 -9.09 -23.80 1.32
C TYR A 499 -9.04 -22.78 0.18
N ASP A 500 -7.87 -22.56 -0.44
CA ASP A 500 -7.74 -21.72 -1.64
C ASP A 500 -8.51 -22.32 -2.82
N THR A 501 -8.44 -23.65 -2.98
CA THR A 501 -9.23 -24.38 -3.98
C THR A 501 -10.74 -24.24 -3.74
N VAL A 502 -11.21 -24.29 -2.48
CA VAL A 502 -12.64 -24.11 -2.14
C VAL A 502 -13.07 -22.64 -2.32
N ARG A 503 -12.20 -21.67 -2.03
CA ARG A 503 -12.43 -20.24 -2.26
C ARG A 503 -12.54 -19.91 -3.75
N GLU A 504 -11.79 -20.62 -4.61
CA GLU A 504 -11.88 -20.51 -6.07
C GLU A 504 -13.10 -21.25 -6.65
N LEU A 505 -13.57 -22.31 -6.00
CA LEU A 505 -14.73 -23.12 -6.43
C LEU A 505 -16.09 -22.59 -5.94
N THR A 506 -16.11 -21.61 -5.04
CA THR A 506 -17.37 -20.99 -4.60
C THR A 506 -17.83 -20.02 -5.69
N PRO A 507 -19.04 -20.16 -6.27
CA PRO A 507 -19.51 -19.22 -7.27
C PRO A 507 -19.50 -17.81 -6.67
N ARG A 508 -18.73 -16.90 -7.27
CA ARG A 508 -18.85 -15.47 -7.00
C ARG A 508 -20.21 -15.04 -7.57
N SER A 509 -21.24 -15.07 -6.72
CA SER A 509 -22.59 -14.59 -7.01
C SER A 509 -22.63 -13.08 -7.12
#